data_AF-A0A7Y7AEJ7-F1
#
_entry.id   AF-A0A7Y7AEJ7-F1
#
_cell.length_a   1.000
_cell.length_b   1.000
_cell.length_c   1.000
_cell.angle_alpha   90.00
_cell.angle_beta   90.00
_cell.angle_gamma   90.00
#
_symmetry.space_group_name_H-M   'P 1'
#
loop_
_entity.id
_entity.type
_entity.pdbx_description
1 polymer ?
#
loop_
_entity_poly.entity_id
_entity_poly.type
_entity_poly.pdbx_seq_one_letter_code
_entity_poly.pdbx_strand_id
1 'polypeptide(L)'
;MKENTQSTGLDSFDHVVVLMLENRSFDNLLGYLYPEVPSNAPLGKTFAGLSNIDFSNPVPTGANQPPDGTGKVAAHKHDKNKDGNAIYFMPYPDPGEEYWHVNLQLFNEPDGGEKSPYNLPKNTDELSPGMKGFVNDYIAVWNKTIGVSAHYSDYKQMMGCFTPEQLPVMSTLAKEFAVFDHWFCSVPSQTWCNRAFWNAGTSWGHTINGPSTSWTVDSIGQTLFNQIHETGRHSKLNWMVYSDNEAALTSIIHAGALSPYHFWPANHFPKWDQFFSDCSNGNLPSYSFLEPRFWTPHNDMHPSTYNSKKYGKSDVGSVYLGEKLVWDVYNAIKNSNSSTGNNSQNTL
;
A
#
# COMPACT_ATOMS: atom_id res chain seq x y z
N MET A 1 -12.51 40.72 -18.21
CA MET A 1 -11.47 39.73 -18.59
C MET A 1 -12.08 38.37 -18.33
N LYS A 2 -12.29 37.54 -19.35
CA LYS A 2 -12.72 36.15 -19.14
C LYS A 2 -11.49 35.40 -18.62
N GLU A 3 -11.54 34.91 -17.40
CA GLU A 3 -10.56 33.94 -16.91
C GLU A 3 -10.57 32.76 -17.87
N ASN A 4 -9.42 32.52 -18.49
CA ASN A 4 -9.18 31.34 -19.29
C ASN A 4 -9.00 30.20 -18.27
N THR A 5 -10.10 29.59 -17.81
CA THR A 5 -10.04 28.37 -17.01
C THR A 5 -9.52 27.28 -17.93
N GLN A 6 -8.19 27.16 -17.96
CA GLN A 6 -7.49 26.04 -18.56
C GLN A 6 -8.03 24.80 -17.84
N SER A 7 -8.91 24.04 -18.50
CA SER A 7 -9.44 22.80 -17.95
C SER A 7 -8.25 21.95 -17.55
N THR A 8 -8.21 21.52 -16.30
CA THR A 8 -7.09 20.76 -15.73
C THR A 8 -7.06 19.31 -16.25
N GLY A 9 -7.91 18.97 -17.23
CA GLY A 9 -8.18 17.61 -17.65
C GLY A 9 -8.98 16.80 -16.64
N LEU A 10 -9.10 17.26 -15.38
CA LEU A 10 -9.88 16.54 -14.37
C LEU A 10 -11.38 16.53 -14.70
N ASP A 11 -11.88 17.56 -15.38
CA ASP A 11 -13.29 17.62 -15.82
C ASP A 11 -13.62 16.58 -16.91
N SER A 12 -12.63 15.88 -17.49
CA SER A 12 -12.87 14.83 -18.48
C SER A 12 -13.13 13.46 -17.86
N PHE A 13 -13.00 13.31 -16.55
CA PHE A 13 -13.27 12.05 -15.85
C PHE A 13 -14.63 12.10 -15.16
N ASP A 14 -15.49 11.15 -15.51
CA ASP A 14 -16.78 10.94 -14.85
C ASP A 14 -16.67 9.93 -13.70
N HIS A 15 -15.63 9.10 -13.72
CA HIS A 15 -15.42 7.99 -12.81
C HIS A 15 -13.98 7.97 -12.29
N VAL A 16 -13.83 7.70 -11.00
CA VAL A 16 -12.51 7.48 -10.35
C VAL A 16 -12.48 6.09 -9.74
N VAL A 17 -11.47 5.30 -10.08
CA VAL A 17 -11.24 3.97 -9.49
C VAL A 17 -9.99 3.98 -8.63
N VAL A 18 -10.14 3.63 -7.36
CA VAL A 18 -9.02 3.50 -6.41
C VAL A 18 -8.86 2.05 -6.03
N LEU A 19 -7.80 1.40 -6.50
CA LEU A 19 -7.35 0.11 -5.96
C LEU A 19 -6.33 0.35 -4.84
N MET A 20 -6.70 0.04 -3.60
CA MET A 20 -5.81 0.21 -2.45
C MET A 20 -5.20 -1.13 -2.00
N LEU A 21 -3.97 -1.37 -2.43
CA LEU A 21 -3.11 -2.49 -2.02
C LEU A 21 -2.47 -2.24 -0.64
N GLU A 22 -1.67 -3.20 -0.16
CA GLU A 22 -1.10 -3.23 1.20
C GLU A 22 0.44 -3.33 1.20
N ASN A 23 1.03 -2.72 2.22
CA ASN A 23 2.31 -3.06 2.85
C ASN A 23 3.53 -3.25 1.92
N ARG A 24 3.70 -2.34 0.97
CA ARG A 24 4.87 -2.29 0.08
C ARG A 24 5.40 -0.87 -0.04
N SER A 25 6.70 -0.69 0.16
CA SER A 25 7.35 0.60 -0.03
C SER A 25 7.57 0.90 -1.52
N PHE A 26 7.73 2.19 -1.84
CA PHE A 26 8.10 2.65 -3.18
C PHE A 26 9.37 1.92 -3.67
N ASP A 27 10.42 1.89 -2.85
CA ASP A 27 11.68 1.25 -3.17
C ASP A 27 11.52 -0.25 -3.48
N ASN A 28 10.68 -0.95 -2.72
CA ASN A 28 10.47 -2.38 -2.92
C ASN A 28 9.83 -2.67 -4.29
N LEU A 29 8.85 -1.89 -4.75
CA LEU A 29 8.14 -2.16 -6.00
C LEU A 29 8.76 -1.47 -7.22
N LEU A 30 9.19 -0.22 -7.07
CA LEU A 30 9.58 0.69 -8.16
C LEU A 30 10.99 1.25 -8.00
N GLY A 31 11.73 0.93 -6.94
CA GLY A 31 13.07 1.47 -6.70
C GLY A 31 14.03 1.23 -7.87
N TYR A 32 13.92 0.10 -8.57
CA TYR A 32 14.70 -0.21 -9.77
C TYR A 32 13.93 -0.06 -11.09
N LEU A 33 12.83 0.70 -11.10
CA LEU A 33 11.99 0.89 -12.29
C LEU A 33 12.78 1.44 -13.49
N TYR A 34 13.60 2.45 -13.20
CA TYR A 34 14.43 3.15 -14.17
C TYR A 34 15.91 2.97 -13.82
N PRO A 35 16.73 2.37 -14.69
CA PRO A 35 18.18 2.35 -14.50
C PRO A 35 18.78 3.76 -14.59
N GLU A 36 18.20 4.59 -15.45
CA GLU A 36 18.48 6.01 -15.62
C GLU A 36 17.14 6.72 -15.91
N VAL A 37 17.03 8.00 -15.54
CA VAL A 37 15.83 8.79 -15.85
C VAL A 37 15.60 8.76 -17.37
N PRO A 38 14.40 8.36 -17.86
CA PRO A 38 14.14 8.27 -19.29
C PRO A 38 14.36 9.61 -20.01
N SER A 39 14.88 9.56 -21.23
CA SER A 39 15.11 10.78 -22.03
C SER A 39 13.83 11.54 -22.38
N ASN A 40 12.68 10.86 -22.32
CA ASN A 40 11.34 11.44 -22.51
C ASN A 40 10.67 11.84 -21.18
N ALA A 41 11.38 11.79 -20.04
CA ALA A 41 10.85 12.29 -18.79
C ALA A 41 10.48 13.79 -18.93
N PRO A 42 9.39 14.25 -18.29
CA PRO A 42 9.02 15.66 -18.34
C PRO A 42 10.19 16.55 -17.88
N LEU A 43 10.36 17.69 -18.57
CA LEU A 43 11.49 18.58 -18.33
C LEU A 43 11.62 18.94 -16.84
N GLY A 44 12.81 18.74 -16.28
CA GLY A 44 13.12 19.05 -14.89
C GLY A 44 12.59 18.04 -13.87
N LYS A 45 12.00 16.91 -14.30
CA LYS A 45 11.63 15.82 -13.40
C LYS A 45 12.79 14.83 -13.23
N THR A 46 12.89 14.32 -12.01
CA THR A 46 13.79 13.22 -11.61
C THR A 46 12.95 12.01 -11.22
N PHE A 47 13.61 10.91 -10.90
CA PHE A 47 12.98 9.74 -10.30
C PHE A 47 13.76 9.35 -9.04
N ALA A 48 13.08 9.33 -7.90
CA ALA A 48 13.66 9.01 -6.59
C ALA A 48 13.90 7.51 -6.37
N GLY A 49 14.45 6.81 -7.38
CA GLY A 49 14.75 5.37 -7.33
C GLY A 49 16.09 5.03 -6.68
N LEU A 50 16.40 3.74 -6.66
CA LEU A 50 17.59 3.12 -6.09
C LEU A 50 18.74 2.94 -7.08
N SER A 51 18.49 3.12 -8.38
CA SER A 51 19.53 2.97 -9.40
C SER A 51 20.64 4.00 -9.20
N ASN A 52 21.89 3.53 -9.18
CA ASN A 52 23.09 4.35 -9.00
C ASN A 52 23.25 5.00 -7.61
N ILE A 53 22.53 4.50 -6.58
CA ILE A 53 22.68 4.94 -5.19
C ILE A 53 23.04 3.73 -4.31
N ASP A 54 24.08 3.87 -3.46
CA ASP A 54 24.50 2.82 -2.50
C ASP A 54 23.79 3.02 -1.15
N PHE A 55 22.50 2.71 -1.10
CA PHE A 55 21.76 2.65 0.16
C PHE A 55 21.99 1.33 0.88
N SER A 56 22.29 1.40 2.17
CA SER A 56 22.50 0.23 3.01
C SER A 56 22.12 0.47 4.46
N ASN A 57 21.76 -0.61 5.15
CA ASN A 57 21.51 -0.65 6.59
C ASN A 57 22.61 -1.41 7.33
N PRO A 58 23.09 -0.91 8.48
CA PRO A 58 24.02 -1.66 9.32
C PRO A 58 23.37 -2.91 9.89
N VAL A 59 24.17 -3.94 10.13
CA VAL A 59 23.75 -5.14 10.88
C VAL A 59 24.14 -4.93 12.36
N PRO A 60 23.20 -5.04 13.31
CA PRO A 60 23.51 -4.86 14.73
C PRO A 60 24.61 -5.80 15.24
N THR A 61 25.44 -5.31 16.16
CA THR A 61 26.44 -6.12 16.86
C THR A 61 25.76 -7.29 17.57
N GLY A 62 26.27 -8.51 17.37
CA GLY A 62 25.72 -9.73 17.96
C GLY A 62 24.73 -10.49 17.07
N ALA A 63 24.22 -9.88 15.99
CA ALA A 63 23.52 -10.61 14.94
C ALA A 63 24.50 -11.39 14.05
N ASN A 64 23.99 -12.41 13.35
CA ASN A 64 24.74 -13.15 12.34
C ASN A 64 25.21 -12.19 11.24
N GLN A 65 26.52 -12.01 11.08
CA GLN A 65 27.08 -10.98 10.19
C GLN A 65 27.04 -11.40 8.71
N PRO A 66 26.99 -10.43 7.77
CA PRO A 66 27.10 -10.70 6.34
C PRO A 66 28.38 -11.48 5.99
N PRO A 67 28.31 -12.50 5.11
CA PRO A 67 29.47 -13.30 4.71
C PRO A 67 30.60 -12.51 4.03
N ASP A 68 30.29 -11.35 3.47
CA ASP A 68 31.26 -10.45 2.81
C ASP A 68 32.05 -9.58 3.79
N GLY A 69 31.76 -9.66 5.10
CA GLY A 69 32.46 -8.91 6.14
C GLY A 69 32.13 -7.42 6.18
N THR A 70 31.15 -6.95 5.39
CA THR A 70 30.83 -5.50 5.29
C THR A 70 30.09 -4.95 6.52
N GLY A 71 29.48 -5.81 7.32
CA GLY A 71 28.65 -5.41 8.48
C GLY A 71 27.39 -4.63 8.09
N LYS A 72 27.00 -4.66 6.81
CA LYS A 72 25.82 -3.95 6.29
C LYS A 72 25.06 -4.79 5.26
N VAL A 73 23.79 -4.48 5.05
CA VAL A 73 22.97 -5.02 3.96
C VAL A 73 22.63 -3.88 3.02
N ALA A 74 23.07 -3.98 1.77
CA ALA A 74 22.69 -3.05 0.72
C ALA A 74 21.27 -3.32 0.21
N ALA A 75 20.57 -2.27 -0.21
CA ALA A 75 19.41 -2.40 -1.08
C ALA A 75 19.83 -3.17 -2.35
N HIS A 76 19.07 -4.19 -2.74
CA HIS A 76 19.43 -5.04 -3.86
C HIS A 76 18.20 -5.58 -4.58
N LYS A 77 18.41 -5.95 -5.84
CA LYS A 77 17.40 -6.64 -6.65
C LYS A 77 17.20 -8.06 -6.12
N HIS A 78 15.95 -8.51 -6.03
CA HIS A 78 15.66 -9.92 -5.81
C HIS A 78 16.29 -10.78 -6.92
N ASP A 79 16.87 -11.92 -6.56
CA ASP A 79 17.50 -12.84 -7.52
C ASP A 79 16.54 -13.98 -7.86
N LYS A 80 15.72 -13.78 -8.89
CA LYS A 80 14.75 -14.80 -9.35
C LYS A 80 15.42 -16.08 -9.84
N ASN A 81 16.66 -16.03 -10.32
CA ASN A 81 17.37 -17.23 -10.76
C ASN A 81 17.76 -18.11 -9.57
N LYS A 82 18.10 -17.48 -8.44
CA LYS A 82 18.44 -18.17 -7.20
C LYS A 82 17.22 -18.58 -6.39
N ASP A 83 16.28 -17.65 -6.19
CA ASP A 83 15.18 -17.80 -5.24
C ASP A 83 13.87 -18.25 -5.91
N GLY A 84 13.83 -18.30 -7.25
CA GLY A 84 12.65 -18.71 -8.01
C GLY A 84 11.41 -17.87 -7.67
N ASN A 85 10.27 -18.52 -7.50
CA ASN A 85 9.02 -17.85 -7.11
C ASN A 85 8.97 -17.49 -5.60
N ALA A 86 9.98 -17.86 -4.80
CA ALA A 86 10.02 -17.49 -3.39
C ALA A 86 10.06 -15.96 -3.19
N ILE A 87 10.58 -15.22 -4.17
CA ILE A 87 10.65 -13.75 -4.14
C ILE A 87 9.27 -13.10 -3.94
N TYR A 88 8.20 -13.72 -4.43
CA TYR A 88 6.83 -13.18 -4.32
C TYR A 88 6.21 -13.35 -2.93
N PHE A 89 6.94 -13.99 -2.02
CA PHE A 89 6.63 -14.11 -0.60
C PHE A 89 7.50 -13.20 0.27
N MET A 90 8.57 -12.62 -0.29
CA MET A 90 9.54 -11.83 0.46
C MET A 90 9.05 -10.38 0.64
N PRO A 91 9.34 -9.75 1.79
CA PRO A 91 9.94 -10.35 2.98
C PRO A 91 8.99 -11.31 3.70
N TYR A 92 9.52 -12.37 4.32
CA TYR A 92 8.78 -13.30 5.19
C TYR A 92 9.58 -13.63 6.46
N PRO A 93 9.03 -13.42 7.68
CA PRO A 93 7.67 -12.98 7.95
C PRO A 93 7.47 -11.50 7.63
N ASP A 94 6.23 -11.06 7.78
CA ASP A 94 5.83 -9.66 7.75
C ASP A 94 6.74 -8.77 8.62
N PRO A 95 7.30 -7.68 8.06
CA PRO A 95 8.05 -6.69 8.82
C PRO A 95 7.18 -5.97 9.86
N GLY A 96 7.81 -5.35 10.85
CA GLY A 96 7.12 -4.50 11.80
C GLY A 96 6.56 -3.27 11.10
N GLU A 97 5.28 -2.99 11.31
CA GLU A 97 4.56 -1.87 10.67
C GLU A 97 3.90 -0.94 11.69
N GLU A 98 3.88 -1.31 12.97
CA GLU A 98 3.39 -0.46 14.03
C GLU A 98 4.24 0.80 14.19
N TYR A 99 3.64 1.87 14.73
CA TYR A 99 4.28 3.18 14.88
C TYR A 99 5.70 3.13 15.46
N TRP A 100 5.93 2.28 16.47
CA TRP A 100 7.26 2.13 17.08
C TRP A 100 8.25 1.36 16.20
N HIS A 101 7.78 0.41 15.39
CA HIS A 101 8.62 -0.30 14.42
C HIS A 101 9.09 0.69 13.35
N VAL A 102 8.17 1.49 12.78
CA VAL A 102 8.54 2.48 11.77
C VAL A 102 9.48 3.54 12.35
N ASN A 103 9.28 4.00 13.59
CA ASN A 103 10.25 4.90 14.24
C ASN A 103 11.63 4.25 14.42
N LEU A 104 11.68 2.96 14.81
CA LEU A 104 12.96 2.24 14.87
C LEU A 104 13.61 2.17 13.49
N GLN A 105 12.85 1.95 12.42
CA GLN A 105 13.38 1.91 11.05
C GLN A 105 13.95 3.26 10.59
N LEU A 106 13.24 4.36 10.88
CA LEU A 106 13.62 5.73 10.51
C LEU A 106 14.84 6.23 11.29
N PHE A 107 14.87 6.02 12.61
CA PHE A 107 15.84 6.63 13.51
C PHE A 107 16.92 5.66 14.02
N ASN A 108 16.66 4.36 13.98
CA ASN A 108 17.54 3.31 14.52
C ASN A 108 17.88 3.48 16.01
N GLU A 109 16.95 4.06 16.79
CA GLU A 109 17.05 4.27 18.23
C GLU A 109 15.95 3.49 18.96
N PRO A 110 16.26 2.35 19.60
CA PRO A 110 15.28 1.62 20.38
C PRO A 110 15.02 2.34 21.72
N ASP A 111 13.90 3.07 21.83
CA ASP A 111 13.48 3.78 23.05
C ASP A 111 11.96 3.69 23.29
N GLY A 112 11.54 2.86 24.23
CA GLY A 112 10.12 2.72 24.63
C GLY A 112 9.33 1.63 23.91
N GLY A 113 9.72 1.23 22.70
CA GLY A 113 9.03 0.17 21.95
C GLY A 113 7.53 0.44 21.83
N GLU A 114 6.68 -0.49 22.27
CA GLU A 114 5.22 -0.34 22.23
C GLU A 114 4.67 0.75 23.19
N LYS A 115 5.53 1.36 24.00
CA LYS A 115 5.17 2.42 24.96
C LYS A 115 5.81 3.74 24.55
N SER A 116 5.16 4.84 24.94
CA SER A 116 5.75 6.18 24.82
C SER A 116 7.20 6.19 25.34
N PRO A 117 8.18 6.70 24.56
CA PRO A 117 8.01 7.55 23.38
C PRO A 117 7.90 6.83 22.02
N TYR A 118 7.63 5.52 21.99
CA TYR A 118 7.42 4.73 20.77
C TYR A 118 8.62 4.69 19.80
N ASN A 119 9.82 4.48 20.32
CA ASN A 119 11.11 4.54 19.62
C ASN A 119 11.42 5.89 18.97
N LEU A 120 10.76 6.98 19.41
CA LEU A 120 11.17 8.32 19.01
C LEU A 120 12.47 8.73 19.71
N PRO A 121 13.40 9.39 19.01
CA PRO A 121 14.58 9.99 19.61
C PRO A 121 14.21 10.99 20.71
N LYS A 122 15.04 11.04 21.76
CA LYS A 122 14.82 11.95 22.91
C LYS A 122 14.91 13.42 22.55
N ASN A 123 15.72 13.78 21.55
CA ASN A 123 15.87 15.15 21.08
C ASN A 123 15.10 15.33 19.76
N THR A 124 13.89 15.85 19.84
CA THR A 124 13.00 16.06 18.69
C THR A 124 13.33 17.32 17.89
N ASP A 125 14.23 18.18 18.39
CA ASP A 125 14.52 19.47 17.76
C ASP A 125 15.45 19.33 16.53
N GLU A 126 16.07 18.16 16.34
CA GLU A 126 16.94 17.82 15.21
C GLU A 126 16.60 16.43 14.61
N LEU A 127 15.31 16.14 14.39
CA LEU A 127 14.90 14.89 13.76
C LEU A 127 15.38 14.84 12.29
N SER A 128 16.58 14.27 12.08
CA SER A 128 17.06 13.85 10.77
C SER A 128 17.04 12.31 10.73
N PRO A 129 16.02 11.69 10.11
CA PRO A 129 15.94 10.24 10.04
C PRO A 129 17.06 9.70 9.15
N GLY A 130 17.97 8.91 9.73
CA GLY A 130 19.09 8.31 9.01
C GLY A 130 18.69 7.10 8.14
N MET A 131 17.46 6.59 8.31
CA MET A 131 16.92 5.45 7.58
C MET A 131 17.77 4.18 7.77
N LYS A 132 18.36 4.01 8.96
CA LYS A 132 19.36 2.96 9.28
C LYS A 132 18.83 1.79 10.11
N GLY A 133 17.52 1.72 10.36
CA GLY A 133 16.95 0.74 11.28
C GLY A 133 16.16 -0.42 10.67
N PHE A 134 15.88 -0.44 9.36
CA PHE A 134 15.17 -1.53 8.68
C PHE A 134 15.69 -2.93 9.00
N VAL A 135 17.01 -3.15 8.92
CA VAL A 135 17.59 -4.47 9.20
C VAL A 135 17.53 -4.80 10.70
N ASN A 136 17.77 -3.81 11.55
CA ASN A 136 17.71 -3.97 13.01
C ASN A 136 16.30 -4.36 13.46
N ASP A 137 15.30 -3.61 13.00
CA ASP A 137 13.89 -3.86 13.26
C ASP A 137 13.46 -5.24 12.76
N TYR A 138 13.83 -5.58 11.52
CA TYR A 138 13.44 -6.86 10.92
C TYR A 138 14.06 -8.07 11.63
N ILE A 139 15.31 -7.97 12.12
CA ILE A 139 15.92 -9.01 12.96
C ILE A 139 15.13 -9.19 14.26
N ALA A 140 14.71 -8.09 14.90
CA ALA A 140 13.90 -8.15 16.12
C ALA A 140 12.55 -8.82 15.87
N VAL A 141 11.87 -8.46 14.78
CA VAL A 141 10.60 -9.06 14.35
C VAL A 141 10.77 -10.55 14.03
N TRP A 142 11.81 -10.92 13.28
CA TRP A 142 12.12 -12.32 12.99
C TRP A 142 12.29 -13.14 14.26
N ASN A 143 13.15 -12.69 15.17
CA ASN A 143 13.43 -13.41 16.41
C ASN A 143 12.17 -13.59 17.27
N LYS A 144 11.31 -12.57 17.34
CA LYS A 144 10.02 -12.60 18.05
C LYS A 144 9.03 -13.57 17.39
N THR A 145 8.92 -13.52 16.06
CA THR A 145 7.87 -14.21 15.30
C THR A 145 8.21 -15.66 14.99
N ILE A 146 9.45 -15.94 14.59
CA ILE A 146 9.92 -17.29 14.23
C ILE A 146 10.43 -18.05 15.46
N GLY A 147 10.96 -17.34 16.47
CA GLY A 147 11.47 -17.94 17.71
C GLY A 147 12.88 -18.52 17.59
N VAL A 148 13.59 -18.23 16.50
CA VAL A 148 15.01 -18.59 16.31
C VAL A 148 15.78 -17.35 15.84
N SER A 149 17.09 -17.32 16.12
CA SER A 149 17.95 -16.22 15.68
C SER A 149 18.00 -16.11 14.16
N ALA A 150 17.79 -14.91 13.63
CA ALA A 150 17.90 -14.63 12.20
C ALA A 150 19.35 -14.81 11.70
N HIS A 151 19.49 -15.51 10.57
CA HIS A 151 20.71 -15.54 9.79
C HIS A 151 20.70 -14.47 8.69
N TYR A 152 21.86 -14.18 8.10
CA TYR A 152 21.97 -13.21 7.01
C TYR A 152 21.01 -13.48 5.85
N SER A 153 20.80 -14.76 5.49
CA SER A 153 19.82 -15.15 4.45
C SER A 153 18.40 -14.76 4.80
N ASP A 154 18.07 -14.70 6.10
CA ASP A 154 16.73 -14.46 6.59
C ASP A 154 16.42 -12.97 6.61
N TYR A 155 17.32 -12.12 7.12
CA TYR A 155 17.02 -10.69 7.24
C TYR A 155 17.40 -9.88 6.00
N LYS A 156 18.26 -10.39 5.10
CA LYS A 156 18.64 -9.64 3.90
C LYS A 156 17.45 -9.32 3.00
N GLN A 157 16.41 -10.16 3.00
CA GLN A 157 15.22 -9.96 2.18
C GLN A 157 14.49 -8.63 2.48
N MET A 158 14.67 -8.04 3.67
CA MET A 158 14.11 -6.73 4.01
C MET A 158 14.64 -5.61 3.11
N MET A 159 15.88 -5.77 2.61
CA MET A 159 16.52 -4.84 1.67
C MET A 159 16.37 -5.31 0.20
N GLY A 160 15.55 -6.32 -0.05
CA GLY A 160 15.26 -6.83 -1.39
C GLY A 160 14.19 -5.98 -2.09
N CYS A 161 14.39 -5.71 -3.37
CA CYS A 161 13.47 -4.94 -4.20
C CYS A 161 13.25 -5.64 -5.54
N PHE A 162 12.06 -5.48 -6.09
CA PHE A 162 11.69 -6.06 -7.38
C PHE A 162 12.29 -5.28 -8.55
N THR A 163 12.50 -6.00 -9.64
CA THR A 163 12.90 -5.47 -10.94
C THR A 163 11.70 -5.32 -11.88
N PRO A 164 11.80 -4.51 -12.95
CA PRO A 164 10.74 -4.40 -13.94
C PRO A 164 10.28 -5.73 -14.54
N GLU A 165 11.21 -6.67 -14.72
CA GLU A 165 10.94 -8.00 -15.28
C GLU A 165 10.23 -8.93 -14.28
N GLN A 166 10.34 -8.64 -12.98
CA GLN A 166 9.67 -9.41 -11.93
C GLN A 166 8.25 -8.92 -11.66
N LEU A 167 7.98 -7.63 -11.92
CA LEU A 167 6.66 -6.99 -11.80
C LEU A 167 6.27 -6.26 -13.10
N PRO A 168 6.14 -6.98 -14.23
CA PRO A 168 5.88 -6.38 -15.54
C PRO A 168 4.62 -5.52 -15.61
N VAL A 169 3.52 -5.85 -14.91
CA VAL A 169 2.26 -5.10 -14.98
C VAL A 169 2.44 -3.73 -14.35
N MET A 170 2.84 -3.66 -13.07
CA MET A 170 3.04 -2.39 -12.37
C MET A 170 4.12 -1.55 -13.03
N SER A 171 5.21 -2.19 -13.48
CA SER A 171 6.31 -1.49 -14.14
C SER A 171 5.92 -0.91 -15.50
N THR A 172 5.04 -1.59 -16.23
CA THR A 172 4.49 -1.06 -17.48
C THR A 172 3.56 0.11 -17.20
N LEU A 173 2.62 -0.03 -16.26
CA LEU A 173 1.72 1.07 -15.89
C LEU A 173 2.50 2.30 -15.38
N ALA A 174 3.54 2.09 -14.58
CA ALA A 174 4.41 3.16 -14.09
C ALA A 174 5.21 3.88 -15.20
N LYS A 175 5.44 3.22 -16.33
CA LYS A 175 6.13 3.80 -17.50
C LYS A 175 5.18 4.52 -18.46
N GLU A 176 3.95 4.04 -18.55
CA GLU A 176 2.93 4.56 -19.47
C GLU A 176 2.02 5.61 -18.83
N PHE A 177 1.98 5.68 -17.49
CA PHE A 177 1.16 6.61 -16.72
C PHE A 177 1.99 7.39 -15.68
N ALA A 178 1.32 8.26 -14.93
CA ALA A 178 1.98 9.04 -13.88
C ALA A 178 2.29 8.20 -12.64
N VAL A 179 3.44 8.47 -12.03
CA VAL A 179 3.85 7.92 -10.73
C VAL A 179 4.21 9.08 -9.81
N PHE A 180 3.78 8.99 -8.56
CA PHE A 180 4.21 9.89 -7.49
C PHE A 180 5.33 9.21 -6.69
N ASP A 181 6.57 9.65 -6.89
CA ASP A 181 7.76 9.11 -6.21
C ASP A 181 8.09 9.83 -4.89
N HIS A 182 7.26 10.80 -4.50
CA HIS A 182 7.27 11.50 -3.22
C HIS A 182 5.89 11.44 -2.56
N TRP A 183 5.26 10.26 -2.59
CA TRP A 183 3.99 9.99 -1.92
C TRP A 183 4.25 9.25 -0.61
N PHE A 184 3.86 9.86 0.51
CA PHE A 184 4.07 9.31 1.85
C PHE A 184 2.74 8.94 2.49
N CYS A 185 2.76 7.89 3.32
CA CYS A 185 1.66 7.58 4.22
C CYS A 185 1.41 8.77 5.18
N SER A 186 0.15 9.01 5.56
CA SER A 186 -0.20 10.13 6.44
C SER A 186 0.29 9.91 7.88
N VAL A 187 0.38 8.65 8.32
CA VAL A 187 1.00 8.26 9.59
C VAL A 187 1.99 7.13 9.31
N PRO A 188 3.21 7.15 9.87
CA PRO A 188 4.20 6.09 9.74
C PRO A 188 3.78 4.88 10.57
N SER A 189 2.72 4.19 10.14
CA SER A 189 2.12 3.06 10.82
C SER A 189 1.27 2.21 9.86
N GLN A 190 0.51 1.30 10.45
CA GLN A 190 -0.26 0.23 9.83
C GLN A 190 -1.45 0.69 8.97
N THR A 191 -2.08 -0.29 8.34
CA THR A 191 -3.22 -0.20 7.43
C THR A 191 -4.38 0.69 7.92
N TRP A 192 -4.89 0.51 9.15
CA TRP A 192 -6.18 1.13 9.53
C TRP A 192 -6.05 2.65 9.63
N CYS A 193 -4.93 3.14 10.18
CA CYS A 193 -4.61 4.56 10.24
C CYS A 193 -4.54 5.19 8.86
N ASN A 194 -3.80 4.59 7.94
CA ASN A 194 -3.59 5.18 6.61
C ASN A 194 -4.83 5.07 5.70
N ARG A 195 -5.60 3.99 5.83
CA ARG A 195 -6.91 3.86 5.16
C ARG A 195 -7.91 4.88 5.69
N ALA A 196 -7.94 5.11 7.01
CA ALA A 196 -8.73 6.18 7.61
C ALA A 196 -8.34 7.56 7.09
N PHE A 197 -7.05 7.88 6.99
CA PHE A 197 -6.59 9.13 6.39
C PHE A 197 -7.02 9.28 4.94
N TRP A 198 -6.94 8.21 4.14
CA TRP A 198 -7.41 8.25 2.76
C TRP A 198 -8.91 8.55 2.67
N ASN A 199 -9.72 7.90 3.51
CA ASN A 199 -11.17 8.00 3.43
C ASN A 199 -11.77 9.17 4.22
N ALA A 200 -11.09 9.73 5.22
CA ALA A 200 -11.63 10.75 6.12
C ALA A 200 -10.68 11.92 6.42
N GLY A 201 -9.44 11.90 5.91
CA GLY A 201 -8.43 12.93 6.19
C GLY A 201 -7.91 12.92 7.64
N THR A 202 -8.22 11.89 8.42
CA THR A 202 -7.82 11.73 9.82
C THR A 202 -7.83 10.26 10.23
N SER A 203 -7.03 9.88 11.22
CA SER A 203 -7.11 8.61 11.93
C SER A 203 -7.76 8.71 13.31
N TRP A 204 -8.44 9.83 13.61
CA TRP A 204 -9.06 10.14 14.92
C TRP A 204 -8.09 10.04 16.11
N GLY A 205 -6.80 10.30 15.86
CA GLY A 205 -5.75 10.23 16.88
C GLY A 205 -5.14 8.83 17.04
N HIS A 206 -5.60 7.82 16.29
CA HIS A 206 -4.96 6.51 16.31
C HIS A 206 -3.64 6.52 15.54
N THR A 207 -2.64 5.89 16.13
CA THR A 207 -1.33 5.62 15.51
C THR A 207 -1.06 4.14 15.32
N ILE A 208 -1.98 3.24 15.69
CA ILE A 208 -1.88 1.78 15.50
C ILE A 208 -3.27 1.18 15.25
N ASN A 209 -3.34 -0.02 14.68
CA ASN A 209 -4.59 -0.73 14.40
C ASN A 209 -5.34 -1.15 15.68
N GLY A 210 -4.62 -1.48 16.75
CA GLY A 210 -5.17 -2.11 17.94
C GLY A 210 -5.47 -1.14 19.10
N PRO A 211 -6.46 -1.45 19.96
CA PRO A 211 -7.46 -2.52 19.80
C PRO A 211 -8.56 -2.10 18.80
N SER A 212 -9.13 -3.06 18.08
CA SER A 212 -10.16 -2.79 17.05
C SER A 212 -11.42 -2.09 17.59
N THR A 213 -11.72 -2.25 18.89
CA THR A 213 -12.85 -1.59 19.56
C THR A 213 -12.73 -0.08 19.59
N SER A 214 -11.50 0.46 19.64
CA SER A 214 -11.28 1.91 19.63
C SER A 214 -11.81 2.55 18.35
N TRP A 215 -11.60 1.88 17.21
CA TRP A 215 -12.10 2.34 15.92
C TRP A 215 -13.62 2.40 15.86
N THR A 216 -14.34 1.50 16.51
CA THR A 216 -15.82 1.56 16.49
C THR A 216 -16.40 2.76 17.25
N VAL A 217 -15.65 3.32 18.21
CA VAL A 217 -16.09 4.46 19.04
C VAL A 217 -15.58 5.78 18.48
N ASP A 218 -14.31 5.83 18.08
CA ASP A 218 -13.63 7.07 17.74
C ASP A 218 -13.83 7.47 16.25
N SER A 219 -14.18 6.52 15.36
CA SER A 219 -14.34 6.75 13.91
C SER A 219 -15.71 7.28 13.46
N ILE A 220 -16.46 7.96 14.33
CA ILE A 220 -17.82 8.44 14.02
C ILE A 220 -17.88 9.66 13.09
N GLY A 221 -16.72 10.16 12.64
CA GLY A 221 -16.61 11.33 11.77
C GLY A 221 -17.08 11.09 10.34
N GLN A 222 -17.39 12.18 9.62
CA GLN A 222 -17.72 12.10 8.20
C GLN A 222 -16.52 11.61 7.38
N THR A 223 -16.82 10.74 6.42
CA THR A 223 -15.88 10.24 5.41
C THR A 223 -16.17 10.87 4.05
N LEU A 224 -15.25 10.70 3.10
CA LEU A 224 -15.44 10.99 1.68
C LEU A 224 -16.74 10.35 1.16
N PHE A 225 -17.05 9.12 1.57
CA PHE A 225 -18.27 8.42 1.17
C PHE A 225 -19.54 9.13 1.64
N ASN A 226 -19.54 9.65 2.87
CA ASN A 226 -20.68 10.44 3.37
C ASN A 226 -20.83 11.73 2.55
N GLN A 227 -19.73 12.41 2.23
CA GLN A 227 -19.75 13.64 1.43
C GLN A 227 -20.25 13.41 0.00
N ILE A 228 -19.78 12.34 -0.66
CA ILE A 228 -20.26 11.93 -1.97
C ILE A 228 -21.75 11.59 -1.90
N HIS A 229 -22.19 10.84 -0.88
CA HIS A 229 -23.61 10.47 -0.74
C HIS A 229 -24.52 11.70 -0.57
N GLU A 230 -24.16 12.63 0.32
CA GLU A 230 -24.96 13.83 0.57
C GLU A 230 -25.02 14.73 -0.67
N THR A 231 -23.90 14.90 -1.37
CA THR A 231 -23.86 15.66 -2.64
C THR A 231 -24.62 14.93 -3.75
N GLY A 232 -24.60 13.59 -3.74
CA GLY A 232 -25.29 12.70 -4.66
C GLY A 232 -26.82 12.79 -4.60
N ARG A 233 -27.39 13.24 -3.48
CA ARG A 233 -28.84 13.51 -3.38
C ARG A 233 -29.32 14.62 -4.33
N HIS A 234 -28.40 15.44 -4.83
CA HIS A 234 -28.67 16.57 -5.70
C HIS A 234 -27.79 16.57 -6.98
N SER A 235 -27.08 15.48 -7.25
CA SER A 235 -26.17 15.37 -8.41
C SER A 235 -26.12 13.93 -8.93
N LYS A 236 -25.23 13.65 -9.88
CA LYS A 236 -24.98 12.28 -10.37
C LYS A 236 -23.95 11.51 -9.54
N LEU A 237 -23.38 12.14 -8.52
CA LEU A 237 -22.32 11.54 -7.73
C LEU A 237 -22.86 10.38 -6.88
N ASN A 238 -22.16 9.25 -6.94
CA ASN A 238 -22.41 8.06 -6.16
C ASN A 238 -21.09 7.29 -5.95
N TRP A 239 -21.11 6.31 -5.05
CA TRP A 239 -19.91 5.55 -4.71
C TRP A 239 -20.24 4.09 -4.43
N MET A 240 -19.25 3.22 -4.59
CA MET A 240 -19.28 1.85 -4.09
C MET A 240 -17.90 1.43 -3.56
N VAL A 241 -17.91 0.52 -2.59
CA VAL A 241 -16.72 -0.19 -2.11
C VAL A 241 -16.83 -1.65 -2.54
N TYR A 242 -16.03 -2.05 -3.53
CA TYR A 242 -16.05 -3.42 -4.05
C TYR A 242 -15.06 -4.29 -3.26
N SER A 243 -15.55 -5.37 -2.65
CA SER A 243 -14.74 -6.20 -1.74
C SER A 243 -15.22 -7.65 -1.68
N ASP A 244 -14.31 -8.60 -1.89
CA ASP A 244 -14.61 -10.04 -1.75
C ASP A 244 -14.42 -10.55 -0.31
N ASN A 245 -13.93 -9.70 0.58
CA ASN A 245 -13.80 -10.02 2.00
C ASN A 245 -15.18 -10.28 2.65
N GLU A 246 -15.22 -11.03 3.76
CA GLU A 246 -16.47 -11.28 4.50
C GLU A 246 -17.18 -9.96 4.88
N ALA A 247 -16.38 -8.97 5.27
CA ALA A 247 -16.77 -7.58 5.39
C ALA A 247 -15.66 -6.69 4.80
N ALA A 248 -16.04 -5.63 4.11
CA ALA A 248 -15.07 -4.65 3.62
C ALA A 248 -14.32 -4.01 4.79
N LEU A 249 -13.00 -3.90 4.70
CA LEU A 249 -12.17 -3.36 5.79
C LEU A 249 -12.50 -1.88 6.06
N THR A 250 -12.77 -1.13 5.00
CA THR A 250 -13.27 0.25 5.04
C THR A 250 -14.57 0.34 5.85
N SER A 251 -15.48 -0.63 5.69
CA SER A 251 -16.70 -0.66 6.50
C SER A 251 -16.43 -0.91 7.98
N ILE A 252 -15.40 -1.67 8.33
CA ILE A 252 -15.06 -1.96 9.72
C ILE A 252 -14.44 -0.70 10.36
N ILE A 253 -13.48 -0.09 9.67
CA ILE A 253 -12.76 1.10 10.15
C ILE A 253 -13.71 2.28 10.36
N HIS A 254 -14.72 2.42 9.51
CA HIS A 254 -15.71 3.51 9.56
C HIS A 254 -17.11 3.02 9.93
N ALA A 255 -17.23 1.99 10.77
CA ALA A 255 -18.51 1.34 11.06
C ALA A 255 -19.59 2.33 11.54
N GLY A 256 -19.21 3.32 12.36
CA GLY A 256 -20.12 4.37 12.82
C GLY A 256 -20.68 5.21 11.67
N ALA A 257 -19.84 5.58 10.70
CA ALA A 257 -20.22 6.43 9.58
C ALA A 257 -20.86 5.67 8.40
N LEU A 258 -20.55 4.37 8.24
CA LEU A 258 -20.90 3.60 7.04
C LEU A 258 -21.95 2.51 7.25
N SER A 259 -22.30 2.17 8.50
CA SER A 259 -23.35 1.16 8.78
C SER A 259 -24.69 1.40 8.07
N PRO A 260 -25.17 2.64 7.83
CA PRO A 260 -26.43 2.86 7.11
C PRO A 260 -26.40 2.45 5.62
N TYR A 261 -25.22 2.29 5.01
CA TYR A 261 -25.07 2.01 3.57
C TYR A 261 -24.96 0.51 3.22
N HIS A 262 -25.14 -0.37 4.20
CA HIS A 262 -25.18 -1.83 4.00
C HIS A 262 -26.53 -2.34 3.53
N PHE A 263 -27.59 -1.57 3.78
CA PHE A 263 -28.97 -2.02 3.61
C PHE A 263 -29.77 -1.04 2.76
N TRP A 264 -30.96 -1.48 2.37
CA TRP A 264 -31.90 -0.75 1.51
C TRP A 264 -32.04 0.74 1.94
N PRO A 265 -32.11 1.69 0.99
CA PRO A 265 -32.36 1.49 -0.45
C PRO A 265 -31.14 1.20 -1.33
N ALA A 266 -29.90 1.26 -0.83
CA ALA A 266 -28.72 0.98 -1.65
C ALA A 266 -27.64 0.24 -0.86
N ASN A 267 -27.26 -0.95 -1.33
CA ASN A 267 -26.06 -1.64 -0.86
C ASN A 267 -24.84 -1.04 -1.56
N HIS A 268 -23.99 -0.33 -0.81
CA HIS A 268 -22.76 0.28 -1.32
C HIS A 268 -21.53 -0.64 -1.22
N PHE A 269 -21.70 -1.90 -0.79
CA PHE A 269 -20.61 -2.86 -0.58
C PHE A 269 -20.77 -4.13 -1.44
N PRO A 270 -20.77 -4.03 -2.78
CA PRO A 270 -20.85 -5.19 -3.66
C PRO A 270 -19.54 -6.02 -3.71
N LYS A 271 -19.64 -7.21 -4.31
CA LYS A 271 -18.51 -8.12 -4.59
C LYS A 271 -17.76 -7.72 -5.87
N TRP A 272 -16.58 -8.30 -6.10
CA TRP A 272 -15.75 -8.01 -7.27
C TRP A 272 -16.42 -8.35 -8.60
N ASP A 273 -17.22 -9.41 -8.68
CA ASP A 273 -17.96 -9.74 -9.91
C ASP A 273 -18.86 -8.58 -10.37
N GLN A 274 -19.40 -7.80 -9.43
CA GLN A 274 -20.17 -6.61 -9.74
C GLN A 274 -19.29 -5.50 -10.33
N PHE A 275 -18.06 -5.31 -9.85
CA PHE A 275 -17.13 -4.32 -10.42
C PHE A 275 -16.87 -4.61 -11.91
N PHE A 276 -16.59 -5.87 -12.24
CA PHE A 276 -16.35 -6.26 -13.64
C PHE A 276 -17.61 -6.11 -14.50
N SER A 277 -18.78 -6.48 -13.97
CA SER A 277 -20.07 -6.26 -14.62
C SER A 277 -20.33 -4.77 -14.84
N ASP A 278 -20.10 -3.93 -13.83
CA ASP A 278 -20.31 -2.49 -13.92
C ASP A 278 -19.38 -1.86 -14.95
N CYS A 279 -18.10 -2.26 -14.98
CA CYS A 279 -17.16 -1.85 -16.02
C CYS A 279 -17.67 -2.20 -17.42
N SER A 280 -18.13 -3.44 -17.64
CA SER A 280 -18.58 -3.90 -18.96
C SER A 280 -19.91 -3.29 -19.42
N ASN A 281 -20.79 -2.94 -18.48
CA ASN A 281 -22.14 -2.47 -18.78
C ASN A 281 -22.25 -0.94 -18.76
N GLY A 282 -21.18 -0.22 -18.42
CA GLY A 282 -21.22 1.24 -18.31
C GLY A 282 -21.87 1.74 -17.01
N ASN A 283 -21.90 0.93 -15.95
CA ASN A 283 -22.63 1.19 -14.71
C ASN A 283 -21.72 1.54 -13.53
N LEU A 284 -20.42 1.77 -13.76
CA LEU A 284 -19.48 2.14 -12.71
C LEU A 284 -19.95 3.42 -11.99
N PRO A 285 -19.88 3.51 -10.64
CA PRO A 285 -20.22 4.73 -9.93
C PRO A 285 -19.17 5.82 -10.20
N SER A 286 -19.46 7.06 -9.80
CA SER A 286 -18.49 8.17 -9.92
C SER A 286 -17.24 7.94 -9.06
N TYR A 287 -17.34 7.17 -7.97
CA TYR A 287 -16.21 6.79 -7.14
C TYR A 287 -16.26 5.29 -6.77
N SER A 288 -15.30 4.53 -7.25
CA SER A 288 -15.15 3.10 -6.98
C SER A 288 -13.92 2.87 -6.13
N PHE A 289 -14.12 2.36 -4.91
CA PHE A 289 -13.02 1.99 -4.02
C PHE A 289 -12.89 0.46 -3.99
N LEU A 290 -11.78 -0.07 -4.46
CA LEU A 290 -11.56 -1.51 -4.60
C LEU A 290 -10.65 -2.01 -3.48
N GLU A 291 -11.13 -3.00 -2.75
CA GLU A 291 -10.34 -3.69 -1.73
C GLU A 291 -9.85 -5.05 -2.26
N PRO A 292 -8.55 -5.33 -2.15
CA PRO A 292 -8.05 -6.67 -2.38
C PRO A 292 -8.60 -7.64 -1.32
N ARG A 293 -8.44 -8.93 -1.58
CA ARG A 293 -8.65 -9.97 -0.57
C ARG A 293 -7.49 -9.92 0.41
N PHE A 294 -7.80 -9.64 1.67
CA PHE A 294 -6.83 -9.63 2.77
C PHE A 294 -6.54 -11.03 3.32
N TRP A 295 -7.34 -12.02 2.91
CA TRP A 295 -7.33 -13.38 3.45
C TRP A 295 -7.01 -14.43 2.38
N THR A 296 -6.55 -15.59 2.82
CA THR A 296 -5.97 -16.65 1.98
C THR A 296 -6.89 -17.14 0.84
N PRO A 297 -6.40 -17.18 -0.43
CA PRO A 297 -5.16 -16.58 -0.88
C PRO A 297 -5.31 -15.05 -0.99
N HIS A 298 -4.53 -14.32 -0.19
CA HIS A 298 -4.55 -12.86 -0.20
C HIS A 298 -3.83 -12.34 -1.45
N ASN A 299 -4.39 -11.29 -2.06
CA ASN A 299 -3.89 -10.66 -3.29
C ASN A 299 -3.68 -9.14 -3.13
N ASP A 300 -3.46 -8.73 -1.89
CA ASP A 300 -3.26 -7.35 -1.46
C ASP A 300 -1.80 -6.90 -1.52
N MET A 301 -0.88 -7.79 -1.90
CA MET A 301 0.58 -7.62 -1.81
C MET A 301 1.14 -7.53 -0.39
N HIS A 302 0.35 -7.72 0.66
CA HIS A 302 0.85 -7.73 2.03
C HIS A 302 1.91 -8.84 2.19
N PRO A 303 3.01 -8.64 2.94
CA PRO A 303 3.90 -9.76 3.28
C PRO A 303 3.13 -10.90 3.97
N SER A 304 3.52 -12.15 3.72
CA SER A 304 2.91 -13.27 4.45
C SER A 304 3.42 -13.33 5.88
N THR A 305 2.58 -13.80 6.81
CA THR A 305 2.93 -13.93 8.24
C THR A 305 3.18 -15.39 8.63
N TYR A 306 4.05 -15.62 9.61
CA TYR A 306 4.34 -16.96 10.12
C TYR A 306 3.17 -17.52 10.94
N ASN A 307 2.75 -18.76 10.66
CA ASN A 307 1.69 -19.49 11.36
C ASN A 307 0.29 -18.84 11.39
N SER A 308 0.04 -17.76 10.66
CA SER A 308 -1.29 -17.17 10.63
C SER A 308 -2.24 -18.03 9.80
N LYS A 309 -3.37 -18.43 10.39
CA LYS A 309 -4.49 -19.00 9.62
C LYS A 309 -5.22 -17.94 8.80
N LYS A 310 -5.04 -16.67 9.15
CA LYS A 310 -5.68 -15.50 8.53
C LYS A 310 -4.85 -14.97 7.35
N TYR A 311 -3.58 -14.67 7.60
CA TYR A 311 -2.59 -14.07 6.68
C TYR A 311 -1.41 -15.02 6.40
N GLY A 312 -1.70 -16.32 6.36
CA GLY A 312 -0.67 -17.35 6.20
C GLY A 312 0.00 -17.27 4.83
N LYS A 313 1.02 -18.12 4.64
CA LYS A 313 1.69 -18.23 3.35
C LYS A 313 0.65 -18.53 2.26
N SER A 314 0.53 -17.65 1.26
CA SER A 314 -0.19 -17.95 0.02
C SER A 314 0.44 -19.17 -0.67
N ASP A 315 -0.29 -19.92 -1.47
CA ASP A 315 0.35 -20.99 -2.26
C ASP A 315 1.16 -20.43 -3.45
N VAL A 316 0.89 -19.18 -3.86
CA VAL A 316 1.43 -18.57 -5.09
C VAL A 316 2.33 -17.35 -4.82
N GLY A 317 2.04 -16.58 -3.77
CA GLY A 317 2.76 -15.34 -3.41
C GLY A 317 1.85 -14.12 -3.53
N SER A 318 1.75 -13.34 -2.46
CA SER A 318 0.82 -12.20 -2.39
C SER A 318 1.15 -11.11 -3.40
N VAL A 319 2.44 -10.88 -3.68
CA VAL A 319 2.89 -9.90 -4.67
C VAL A 319 2.48 -10.32 -6.08
N TYR A 320 2.66 -11.60 -6.44
CA TYR A 320 2.24 -12.11 -7.74
C TYR A 320 0.72 -12.02 -7.92
N LEU A 321 -0.04 -12.41 -6.89
CA LEU A 321 -1.50 -12.32 -6.93
C LEU A 321 -2.00 -10.88 -6.97
N GLY A 322 -1.33 -9.95 -6.28
CA GLY A 322 -1.62 -8.53 -6.36
C GLY A 322 -1.27 -7.94 -7.72
N GLU A 323 -0.20 -8.38 -8.36
CA GLU A 323 0.14 -7.95 -9.72
C GLU A 323 -0.94 -8.39 -10.72
N LYS A 324 -1.43 -9.62 -10.58
CA LYS A 324 -2.58 -10.10 -11.34
C LYS A 324 -3.82 -9.24 -11.06
N LEU A 325 -4.08 -8.85 -9.82
CA LEU A 325 -5.22 -7.99 -9.47
C LEU A 325 -5.14 -6.63 -10.16
N VAL A 326 -3.97 -5.99 -10.15
CA VAL A 326 -3.73 -4.73 -10.89
C VAL A 326 -4.02 -4.92 -12.38
N TRP A 327 -3.57 -6.04 -12.97
CA TRP A 327 -3.85 -6.37 -14.36
C TRP A 327 -5.35 -6.57 -14.63
N ASP A 328 -6.06 -7.29 -13.77
CA ASP A 328 -7.50 -7.54 -13.90
C ASP A 328 -8.28 -6.21 -13.88
N VAL A 329 -7.98 -5.32 -12.93
CA VAL A 329 -8.60 -3.99 -12.81
C VAL A 329 -8.33 -3.14 -14.04
N TYR A 330 -7.06 -3.01 -14.42
CA TYR A 330 -6.67 -2.20 -15.58
C TYR A 330 -7.38 -2.68 -16.85
N ASN A 331 -7.44 -3.99 -17.10
CA ASN A 331 -8.11 -4.51 -18.29
C ASN A 331 -9.62 -4.33 -18.25
N ALA A 332 -10.26 -4.45 -17.08
CA ALA A 332 -11.70 -4.18 -16.95
C ALA A 332 -12.04 -2.75 -17.38
N ILE A 333 -11.25 -1.77 -16.91
CA ILE A 333 -11.43 -0.35 -17.26
C ILE A 333 -11.06 -0.11 -18.72
N LYS A 334 -9.89 -0.57 -19.16
CA LYS A 334 -9.41 -0.38 -20.54
C LYS A 334 -10.38 -0.92 -21.59
N ASN A 335 -11.02 -2.05 -21.31
CA ASN A 335 -11.95 -2.69 -22.24
C ASN A 335 -13.38 -2.14 -22.14
N SER A 336 -13.67 -1.26 -21.17
CA SER A 336 -14.97 -0.58 -21.09
C SER A 336 -15.13 0.46 -22.20
N ASN A 337 -16.31 0.49 -22.82
CA ASN A 337 -16.58 1.27 -24.03
C ASN A 337 -18.01 1.85 -24.10
N SER A 338 -18.70 1.99 -22.96
CA SER A 338 -20.05 2.53 -22.95
C SER A 338 -20.08 3.98 -23.47
N SER A 339 -21.01 4.28 -24.37
CA SER A 339 -21.23 5.63 -24.89
C SER A 339 -21.99 6.55 -23.94
N THR A 340 -22.61 5.99 -22.89
CA THR A 340 -23.48 6.70 -21.95
C THR A 340 -23.05 6.56 -20.49
N GLY A 341 -22.04 5.74 -20.21
CA GLY A 341 -21.51 5.48 -18.87
C GLY A 341 -19.99 5.44 -18.86
N ASN A 342 -19.40 4.58 -18.04
CA ASN A 342 -17.95 4.46 -17.98
C ASN A 342 -17.35 3.84 -19.25
N ASN A 343 -16.21 4.37 -19.64
CA ASN A 343 -15.33 3.87 -20.68
C ASN A 343 -13.87 4.20 -20.33
N SER A 344 -12.93 3.68 -21.11
CA SER A 344 -11.49 3.89 -20.89
C SER A 344 -11.01 5.34 -21.02
N GLN A 345 -11.80 6.26 -21.57
CA GLN A 345 -11.42 7.67 -21.75
C GLN A 345 -11.95 8.59 -20.65
N ASN A 346 -13.02 8.21 -19.96
CA ASN A 346 -13.64 9.00 -18.87
C ASN A 346 -13.49 8.36 -17.49
N THR A 347 -12.67 7.32 -17.36
CA THR A 347 -12.37 6.64 -16.09
C THR A 347 -10.91 6.85 -15.72
N LEU A 348 -10.69 7.41 -14.53
CA LEU A 348 -9.37 7.61 -13.92
C LEU A 348 -8.94 6.37 -13.15
#